data_AF-A0A6G4N6V3-F1
#
_entry.id   AF-A0A6G4N6V3-F1
#
_cell.length_a   1.000
_cell.length_b   1.000
_cell.length_c   1.000
_cell.angle_alpha   90.00
_cell.angle_beta   90.00
_cell.angle_gamma   90.00
#
_symmetry.space_group_name_H-M   'P 1'
#
loop_
_entity.id
_entity.type
_entity.pdbx_description
1 polymer ?
#
loop_
_entity_poly.entity_id
_entity_poly.type
_entity_poly.pdbx_seq_one_letter_code
_entity_poly.pdbx_strand_id
1 'polypeptide(L)'
;MKLNNYSLKVKNKQLVDNCDLNFYLGQINHIVGKNGVGKSLLAKDFLLNNSGNIPKSISQNVTLISSSSNIPNDITKDFLLSLLKSKFENNRQTFDKI
;
A
#
# COMPACT_ATOMS: atom_id res chain seq x y z
N MET A 1 -1.95 -7.44 9.07
CA MET A 1 -0.57 -7.43 8.55
C MET A 1 0.34 -6.80 9.59
N LYS A 2 1.48 -7.42 9.88
CA LYS A 2 2.46 -6.91 10.86
C LYS A 2 3.86 -6.94 10.25
N LEU A 3 4.58 -5.83 10.37
CA LEU A 3 6.01 -5.73 10.06
C LEU A 3 6.72 -5.32 11.35
N ASN A 4 7.71 -6.11 11.77
CA ASN A 4 8.51 -5.79 12.94
C ASN A 4 9.82 -5.14 12.50
N ASN A 5 10.32 -4.16 13.26
CA ASN A 5 11.60 -3.50 13.03
C ASN A 5 11.76 -2.98 11.59
N TYR A 6 10.69 -2.45 11.00
CA TYR A 6 10.75 -1.91 9.65
C TYR A 6 11.61 -0.65 9.62
N SER A 7 12.56 -0.63 8.69
CA SER A 7 13.45 0.50 8.44
C SER A 7 13.41 0.89 6.98
N LEU A 8 13.45 2.19 6.71
CA LEU A 8 13.47 2.74 5.37
C LEU A 8 14.54 3.82 5.26
N LYS A 9 15.56 3.49 4.48
CA LYS A 9 16.63 4.41 4.10
C LYS A 9 16.51 4.72 2.61
N VAL A 10 16.53 6.00 2.27
CA VAL A 10 16.59 6.44 0.86
C VAL A 10 17.84 7.28 0.69
N LYS A 11 18.76 6.80 -0.15
CA LYS A 11 20.12 7.36 -0.29
C LYS A 11 20.80 7.42 1.08
N ASN A 12 21.23 8.60 1.52
CA ASN A 12 21.90 8.81 2.81
C ASN A 12 20.94 9.24 3.93
N LYS A 13 19.62 9.23 3.70
CA LYS A 13 18.64 9.68 4.69
C LYS A 13 17.83 8.52 5.25
N GLN A 14 17.90 8.33 6.57
CA GLN A 14 16.97 7.46 7.30
C GLN A 14 15.63 8.17 7.42
N LEU A 15 14.55 7.54 6.94
CA LEU A 15 13.19 8.09 6.97
C LEU A 15 12.33 7.41 8.02
N VAL A 16 12.47 6.09 8.13
CA VAL A 16 11.83 5.26 9.15
C VAL A 16 12.92 4.39 9.75
N ASP A 17 12.95 4.28 11.07
CA ASP A 17 13.99 3.57 11.80
C ASP A 17 13.36 2.64 12.83
N ASN A 18 13.59 1.34 12.67
CA ASN A 18 13.16 0.25 13.57
C ASN A 18 11.73 0.42 14.09
N CYS A 19 10.78 0.62 13.18
CA CYS A 19 9.39 0.87 13.50
C CYS A 19 8.54 -0.38 13.32
N ASP A 20 7.73 -0.72 14.32
CA ASP A 20 6.72 -1.77 14.20
C ASP A 20 5.45 -1.22 13.55
N LEU A 21 5.06 -1.81 12.42
CA LEU A 21 3.86 -1.43 11.67
C LEU A 21 2.79 -2.51 11.80
N ASN A 22 1.63 -2.12 12.33
CA ASN A 22 0.46 -2.99 12.52
C ASN A 22 -0.71 -2.46 11.71
N PHE A 23 -1.23 -3.28 10.80
CA PHE A 23 -2.43 -3.01 10.02
C PHE A 23 -3.49 -4.05 10.31
N TYR A 24 -4.66 -3.61 10.74
CA TYR A 24 -5.76 -4.49 11.15
C TYR A 24 -6.63 -4.87 9.96
N LEU A 25 -6.92 -6.16 9.83
CA LEU A 25 -7.75 -6.70 8.76
C LEU A 25 -9.20 -6.17 8.89
N GLY A 26 -9.81 -5.82 7.76
CA GLY A 26 -11.17 -5.29 7.74
C GLY A 26 -11.32 -3.85 8.24
N GLN A 27 -10.20 -3.17 8.54
CA GLN A 27 -10.20 -1.79 9.04
C GLN A 27 -9.51 -0.83 8.06
N ILE A 28 -9.95 0.42 8.08
CA ILE A 28 -9.24 1.52 7.43
C ILE A 28 -8.11 1.95 8.36
N ASN A 29 -6.87 1.78 7.91
CA ASN A 29 -5.68 2.14 8.68
C ASN A 29 -5.14 3.48 8.14
N HIS A 30 -4.82 4.42 9.02
CA HIS A 30 -4.36 5.76 8.64
C HIS A 30 -2.88 5.95 9.00
N ILE A 31 -2.10 6.49 8.05
CA ILE A 31 -0.72 6.93 8.29
C ILE A 31 -0.66 8.45 8.21
N VAL A 32 -0.33 9.10 9.33
CA VAL A 32 -0.34 10.56 9.47
C VAL A 32 1.04 11.07 9.87
N GLY A 33 1.40 12.28 9.45
CA GLY A 33 2.67 12.91 9.79
C GLY A 33 2.99 14.13 8.91
N LYS A 34 4.02 14.89 9.27
CA LYS A 34 4.46 16.09 8.51
C LYS A 34 4.86 15.75 7.07
N ASN A 35 4.92 16.75 6.19
CA ASN A 35 5.41 16.55 4.83
C ASN A 35 6.90 16.19 4.82
N GLY A 36 7.32 15.34 3.88
CA GLY A 36 8.71 14.91 3.75
C GLY A 36 9.21 13.86 4.76
N VAL A 37 8.39 13.41 5.72
CA VAL A 37 8.77 12.40 6.72
C VAL A 37 8.83 10.96 6.17
N GLY A 38 8.44 10.73 4.91
CA GLY A 38 8.56 9.42 4.26
C GLY A 38 7.26 8.65 4.05
N LYS A 39 6.09 9.20 4.39
CA LYS A 39 4.77 8.52 4.22
C LYS A 39 4.57 7.91 2.83
N SER A 40 4.76 8.70 1.77
CA SER A 40 4.60 8.23 0.39
C SER A 40 5.69 7.25 -0.04
N LEU A 41 6.89 7.34 0.55
CA LEU A 41 7.99 6.41 0.28
C LEU A 41 7.73 5.06 0.96
N LEU A 42 7.20 5.06 2.18
CA LEU A 42 6.70 3.86 2.85
C LEU A 42 5.64 3.15 1.99
N ALA A 43 4.64 3.90 1.50
CA ALA A 43 3.60 3.34 0.63
C ALA A 43 4.15 2.73 -0.67
N LYS A 44 5.14 3.37 -1.29
CA LYS A 44 5.85 2.83 -2.47
C LYS A 44 6.66 1.59 -2.14
N ASP A 45 7.29 1.56 -0.97
CA ASP A 45 8.12 0.43 -0.56
C ASP A 45 7.27 -0.82 -0.34
N PHE A 46 6.01 -0.71 0.09
CA PHE A 46 5.08 -1.86 0.11
C PHE A 46 4.90 -2.54 -1.25
N LEU A 47 5.05 -1.80 -2.35
CA LEU A 47 4.91 -2.33 -3.71
C LEU A 47 6.27 -2.75 -4.29
N LEU A 48 7.26 -1.86 -4.22
CA LEU A 48 8.57 -2.04 -4.86
C LEU A 48 9.54 -2.87 -4.02
N ASN A 49 9.37 -2.86 -2.69
CA ASN A 49 10.22 -3.51 -1.70
C ASN A 49 11.71 -3.22 -1.92
N ASN A 50 12.05 -1.96 -2.23
CA ASN A 50 13.44 -1.55 -2.45
C ASN A 50 14.26 -1.63 -1.17
N SER A 51 13.62 -1.53 0.00
CA SER A 51 14.28 -1.73 1.29
C SER A 51 14.66 -3.19 1.57
N GLY A 52 14.00 -4.15 0.90
CA GLY A 52 14.11 -5.58 1.21
C GLY A 52 13.44 -6.00 2.52
N ASN A 53 12.79 -5.06 3.22
CA ASN A 53 12.24 -5.28 4.57
C ASN A 53 10.77 -5.72 4.57
N ILE A 54 10.16 -5.90 3.39
CA ILE A 54 8.77 -6.32 3.23
C ILE A 54 8.72 -7.75 2.67
N PRO A 55 8.03 -8.69 3.33
CA PRO A 55 7.82 -10.04 2.81
C PRO A 55 7.18 -10.02 1.40
N LYS A 56 7.67 -10.89 0.50
CA LYS A 56 7.13 -11.00 -0.88
C LYS A 56 5.63 -11.29 -0.92
N SER A 57 5.14 -12.05 0.05
CA SER A 57 3.71 -12.35 0.19
C SER A 57 2.86 -11.09 0.42
N ILE A 58 3.43 -10.06 1.06
CA ILE A 58 2.78 -8.77 1.23
C ILE A 58 2.89 -7.97 -0.07
N SER A 59 4.09 -7.84 -0.64
CA SER A 59 4.29 -6.99 -1.82
C SER A 59 3.47 -7.44 -3.05
N GLN A 60 3.20 -8.74 -3.19
CA GLN A 60 2.36 -9.29 -4.24
C GLN A 60 0.85 -9.07 -4.03
N ASN A 61 0.43 -8.72 -2.81
CA ASN A 61 -0.97 -8.53 -2.43
C ASN A 61 -1.30 -7.07 -2.07
N VAL A 62 -0.43 -6.13 -2.44
CA VAL A 62 -0.64 -4.69 -2.24
C VAL A 62 -1.03 -4.03 -3.56
N THR A 63 -2.03 -3.14 -3.51
CA THR A 63 -2.32 -2.18 -4.58
C THR A 63 -2.07 -0.77 -4.05
N LEU A 64 -1.25 0.01 -4.76
CA LEU A 64 -1.02 1.41 -4.44
C LEU A 64 -1.86 2.29 -5.39
N ILE A 65 -2.72 3.12 -4.81
CA ILE A 65 -3.50 4.12 -5.56
C ILE A 65 -2.93 5.50 -5.20
N SER A 66 -2.17 6.09 -6.12
CA SER A 66 -1.55 7.41 -5.94
C SER A 66 -1.18 8.04 -7.29
N SER A 67 -0.75 9.30 -7.29
CA SER A 67 -0.15 9.90 -8.50
C SER A 67 1.08 9.12 -9.00
N SER A 68 1.81 8.45 -8.11
CA SER A 68 3.01 7.70 -8.46
C SER A 68 2.77 6.32 -9.06
N SER A 69 1.55 5.77 -8.95
CA SER A 69 1.17 4.54 -9.64
C SER A 69 0.82 4.80 -11.12
N ASN A 70 0.83 6.07 -11.55
CA ASN A 70 0.55 6.48 -12.93
C ASN A 70 -0.72 5.83 -13.49
N ILE A 71 -1.74 5.69 -12.63
CA ILE A 71 -3.03 5.11 -13.01
C ILE A 71 -3.59 6.01 -14.12
N PRO A 72 -3.89 5.48 -15.31
CA PRO A 72 -4.41 6.27 -16.42
C PRO A 72 -5.63 7.09 -15.97
N ASN A 73 -5.71 8.36 -16.36
CA ASN A 73 -6.79 9.27 -15.95
C ASN A 73 -8.18 8.79 -16.42
N ASP A 74 -8.19 7.90 -17.40
CA ASP A 74 -9.32 7.20 -18.01
C ASP A 74 -9.82 6.00 -17.17
N ILE A 75 -9.13 5.64 -16.09
CA ILE A 75 -9.63 4.68 -15.10
C ILE A 75 -10.64 5.38 -14.18
N THR A 76 -11.93 5.20 -14.49
CA THR A 76 -13.04 5.65 -13.64
C THR A 76 -13.20 4.76 -12.41
N LYS A 77 -13.89 5.25 -11.37
CA LYS A 77 -14.27 4.45 -10.19
C LYS A 77 -14.97 3.15 -10.61
N ASP A 78 -15.94 3.25 -11.51
CA ASP A 78 -16.75 2.10 -11.92
C ASP A 78 -15.95 1.09 -12.75
N PHE A 79 -15.05 1.57 -13.61
CA PHE A 79 -14.10 0.71 -14.31
C PHE A 79 -13.17 -0.02 -13.33
N LEU A 80 -12.61 0.69 -12.35
CA LEU A 80 -11.76 0.07 -11.34
C LEU A 80 -12.56 -0.95 -10.50
N LEU A 81 -13.78 -0.63 -10.08
CA LEU A 81 -14.64 -1.55 -9.33
C LEU A 81 -15.00 -2.79 -10.13
N SER A 82 -15.37 -2.65 -11.41
CA SER A 82 -15.67 -3.79 -12.28
C SER A 82 -14.44 -4.67 -12.51
N LEU A 83 -13.27 -4.07 -12.74
CA LEU A 83 -11.99 -4.79 -12.84
C LEU A 83 -11.68 -5.57 -11.57
N LEU A 84 -11.84 -4.95 -10.39
CA LEU A 84 -11.60 -5.59 -9.10
C LEU A 84 -12.61 -6.71 -8.81
N LYS A 85 -13.91 -6.51 -9.12
CA LYS A 85 -14.95 -7.55 -9.01
C LYS A 85 -14.66 -8.77 -9.87
N SER A 86 -14.14 -8.54 -11.08
CA SER A 86 -13.73 -9.60 -12.02
C SER A 86 -12.47 -10.32 -11.54
N LYS A 87 -11.45 -9.58 -11.10
CA LYS A 87 -10.18 -10.16 -10.63
C LYS A 87 -10.30 -10.93 -9.31
N PHE A 88 -11.20 -10.51 -8.43
CA PHE A 88 -11.39 -11.08 -7.10
C PHE A 88 -12.80 -11.69 -6.93
N GLU A 89 -13.15 -12.64 -7.78
CA GLU A 89 -14.52 -13.22 -7.82
C GLU A 89 -15.00 -13.76 -6.47
N ASN A 90 -14.10 -14.40 -5.71
CA ASN A 90 -14.39 -14.95 -4.39
C ASN A 90 -14.79 -13.90 -3.33
N ASN A 91 -14.58 -12.60 -3.62
CA ASN A 91 -14.88 -11.49 -2.73
C ASN A 91 -15.95 -10.53 -3.29
N ARG A 92 -16.72 -10.93 -4.33
CA ARG A 92 -17.75 -10.07 -4.97
C ARG A 92 -18.67 -9.36 -3.98
N GLN A 93 -19.15 -10.08 -2.96
CA GLN A 93 -20.06 -9.55 -1.93
C GLN A 93 -19.48 -8.34 -1.15
N THR A 94 -18.15 -8.20 -1.11
CA THR A 94 -17.47 -7.08 -0.46
C THR A 94 -17.58 -5.81 -1.31
N PHE A 95 -17.55 -5.95 -2.64
CA PHE A 95 -17.60 -4.84 -3.57
C PHE A 95 -19.02 -4.35 -3.88
N ASP A 96 -20.05 -5.15 -3.59
CA ASP A 96 -21.45 -4.73 -3.74
C ASP A 96 -21.93 -3.78 -2.63
N LYS A 97 -21.10 -3.56 -1.60
CA LYS A 97 -21.36 -2.66 -0.48
C LYS A 97 -20.69 -1.28 -0.64
N ILE A 98 -20.03 -1.02 -1.77
CA ILE A 98 -19.22 0.19 -2.09
C ILE A 98 -19.84 0.94 -3.28
#